data_AF-A0AAX2CH66-F1
#
_entry.id   AF-A0AAX2CH66-F1
#
_cell.length_a   1.000
_cell.length_b   1.000
_cell.length_c   1.000
_cell.angle_alpha   90.00
_cell.angle_beta   90.00
_cell.angle_gamma   90.00
#
_symmetry.space_group_name_H-M   'P 1'
#
loop_
_entity.id
_entity.type
_entity.pdbx_description
1 polymer ?
#
loop_
_entity_poly.entity_id
_entity_poly.type
_entity_poly.pdbx_seq_one_letter_code
_entity_poly.pdbx_strand_id
1 'polypeptide(L)' 'MYLLNPKFWGKGYATEAAYAAIQYAIYDLKLTTLKARIKTKNMKSRNLLEKIGFTYTHDRRKNGDTLLRFEYKYVD' A
#
# COMPACT_ATOMS: atom_id res chain seq x y z
N MET A 1 -7.33 4.25 -0.09
CA MET A 1 -7.34 4.09 -1.56
C MET A 1 -6.58 5.27 -2.12
N TYR A 2 -5.59 5.08 -2.99
CA TYR A 2 -4.93 6.20 -3.67
C TYR A 2 -5.21 6.14 -5.17
N LEU A 3 -5.38 7.31 -5.77
CA LEU A 3 -5.59 7.48 -7.19
C LEU A 3 -4.66 8.60 -7.65
N LEU A 4 -3.74 8.28 -8.56
CA LEU A 4 -2.83 9.25 -9.13
C LEU A 4 -3.08 9.29 -10.63
N ASN A 5 -3.32 10.49 -11.17
CA ASN A 5 -3.51 10.68 -12.60
C ASN A 5 -2.26 10.15 -13.35
N PRO A 6 -2.44 9.33 -14.42
CA PRO A 6 -1.33 8.76 -15.20
C PRO A 6 -0.29 9.77 -15.68
N LYS A 7 -0.68 11.02 -15.93
CA LYS A 7 0.23 12.13 -16.31
C LYS A 7 1.37 12.36 -15.31
N PHE A 8 1.21 11.94 -14.05
CA PHE A 8 2.17 12.16 -12.98
C PHE A 8 2.85 10.87 -12.49
N TRP A 9 2.66 9.75 -13.19
CA TRP A 9 3.35 8.50 -12.87
C TRP A 9 4.85 8.60 -13.11
N GLY A 10 5.63 7.78 -12.39
CA GLY A 10 7.08 7.75 -12.51
C GLY A 10 7.84 8.90 -11.86
N LYS A 11 7.12 9.85 -11.22
CA LYS A 11 7.70 11.04 -10.57
C LYS A 11 7.90 10.92 -9.05
N GLY A 12 7.64 9.74 -8.47
CA GLY A 12 7.81 9.50 -7.03
C GLY A 12 6.64 9.92 -6.13
N TYR A 13 5.66 10.70 -6.61
CA TYR A 13 4.56 11.20 -5.78
C TYR A 13 3.75 10.13 -5.04
N ALA A 14 3.51 8.97 -5.67
CA ALA A 14 2.81 7.88 -5.00
C ALA A 14 3.59 7.35 -3.78
N THR A 15 4.91 7.32 -3.88
CA THR A 15 5.82 6.92 -2.81
C THR A 15 5.82 7.93 -1.68
N GLU A 16 5.99 9.22 -2.02
CA GLU A 16 5.97 10.33 -1.06
C GLU A 16 4.65 10.37 -0.28
N ALA A 17 3.52 10.34 -0.98
CA ALA A 17 2.20 10.33 -0.36
C ALA A 17 1.97 9.09 0.52
N ALA A 18 2.46 7.92 0.11
CA ALA A 18 2.34 6.71 0.91
C ALA A 18 3.17 6.78 2.19
N TYR A 19 4.40 7.31 2.14
CA TYR A 19 5.22 7.52 3.34
C TYR A 19 4.57 8.51 4.31
N ALA A 20 4.08 9.64 3.82
CA ALA A 20 3.39 10.62 4.66
C ALA A 20 2.15 10.00 5.33
N ALA A 21 1.37 9.19 4.61
CA ALA A 21 0.22 8.50 5.17
C ALA A 21 0.62 7.45 6.23
N ILE A 22 1.71 6.72 6.03
CA ILE A 22 2.22 5.74 7.01
C ILE A 22 2.68 6.46 8.28
N GLN A 23 3.49 7.52 8.14
CA GLN A 23 3.97 8.30 9.27
C GLN A 23 2.82 8.87 10.09
N TYR A 24 1.84 9.48 9.44
CA TYR A 24 0.65 10.01 10.11
C TYR A 24 -0.12 8.90 10.85
N ALA A 25 -0.31 7.75 10.20
CA ALA A 25 -1.03 6.64 10.80
C ALA A 25 -0.32 6.07 12.05
N ILE A 26 1.00 6.06 12.06
CA ILE A 26 1.80 5.54 13.18
C ILE A 26 1.93 6.59 14.28
N TYR A 27 2.40 7.78 13.95
CA TYR A 27 2.82 8.74 14.96
C TYR A 27 1.68 9.58 15.51
N ASP A 28 0.70 9.94 14.68
CA ASP A 28 -0.44 10.74 15.09
C ASP A 28 -1.62 9.86 15.51
N LEU A 29 -1.94 8.84 14.72
CA LEU A 29 -3.08 7.95 15.01
C LEU A 29 -2.74 6.74 15.90
N LYS A 30 -1.45 6.51 16.20
CA LYS A 30 -0.98 5.40 17.04
C LYS A 30 -1.44 4.01 16.56
N LEU A 31 -1.56 3.83 15.24
CA LEU A 31 -1.90 2.54 14.65
C LEU A 31 -0.67 1.66 14.54
N THR A 32 -0.76 0.44 15.06
CA THR A 32 0.33 -0.57 15.00
C THR A 32 0.28 -1.44 13.76
N THR A 33 -0.83 -1.41 13.01
CA THR A 33 -0.98 -2.21 11.78
C THR A 33 -1.75 -1.45 10.70
N LEU A 34 -1.18 -1.40 9.51
CA LEU A 34 -1.82 -0.86 8.30
C LEU A 34 -2.06 -2.00 7.31
N LYS A 35 -3.20 -1.95 6.60
CA LYS A 35 -3.54 -2.95 5.60
C LYS A 35 -3.71 -2.31 4.23
N ALA A 36 -3.13 -2.95 3.22
CA ALA A 36 -3.29 -2.56 1.82
C ALA A 36 -3.84 -3.73 0.99
N ARG A 37 -4.46 -3.39 -0.14
CA ARG A 37 -4.96 -4.36 -1.12
C ARG A 37 -4.74 -3.85 -2.53
N ILE A 38 -4.30 -4.73 -3.42
CA ILE A 38 -4.07 -4.41 -4.83
C ILE A 38 -4.64 -5.50 -5.72
N LYS A 39 -5.02 -5.16 -6.96
CA LYS A 39 -5.32 -6.19 -7.97
C LYS A 39 -4.02 -6.91 -8.35
N THR A 40 -4.09 -8.20 -8.63
CA THR A 40 -2.94 -9.03 -9.08
C THR A 40 -2.15 -8.40 -10.23
N LYS A 41 -2.84 -7.75 -11.18
CA LYS A 41 -2.23 -7.08 -12.33
C LYS A 41 -1.48 -5.77 -12.02
N ASN A 42 -1.59 -5.23 -10.81
CA ASN A 42 -0.98 -3.93 -10.47
C ASN A 42 0.43 -4.10 -9.89
N MET A 43 1.37 -4.48 -10.75
CA MET A 43 2.78 -4.70 -10.36
C MET A 43 3.46 -3.43 -9.82
N LYS A 44 3.08 -2.24 -10.32
CA LYS A 44 3.63 -0.98 -9.83
C LYS A 44 3.28 -0.74 -8.36
N SER A 45 2.03 -0.96 -7.96
CA SER A 45 1.63 -0.86 -6.56
C SER A 45 2.22 -1.97 -5.71
N ARG A 46 2.40 -3.19 -6.25
CA ARG A 46 3.09 -4.27 -5.54
C ARG A 46 4.49 -3.86 -5.14
N ASN A 47 5.29 -3.43 -6.12
CA ASN A 47 6.68 -3.03 -5.91
C ASN A 47 6.75 -1.82 -4.94
N LEU A 48 5.81 -0.88 -5.05
CA LEU A 48 5.74 0.25 -4.11
C LEU A 48 5.49 -0.23 -2.67
N LEU A 49 4.48 -1.07 -2.45
CA LEU A 49 4.13 -1.57 -1.11
C LEU A 49 5.30 -2.33 -0.49
N GLU A 50 5.92 -3.25 -1.24
CA GLU A 50 7.09 -4.00 -0.78
C GLU A 50 8.26 -3.05 -0.46
N LYS A 51 8.52 -2.05 -1.31
CA LYS A 51 9.59 -1.05 -1.08
C LYS A 51 9.40 -0.23 0.20
N ILE A 52 8.15 0.10 0.55
CA ILE A 52 7.85 0.94 1.72
C ILE A 52 7.55 0.14 2.99
N GLY A 53 7.86 -1.16 3.00
CA GLY A 53 7.83 -2.01 4.20
C GLY A 53 6.53 -2.78 4.43
N PHE A 54 5.58 -2.77 3.49
CA PHE A 54 4.45 -3.69 3.57
C PHE A 54 4.89 -5.10 3.16
N THR A 55 4.39 -6.09 3.88
CA THR A 55 4.61 -7.51 3.60
C THR A 55 3.34 -8.13 3.03
N TYR A 56 3.47 -8.90 1.95
CA TYR A 56 2.37 -9.69 1.41
C TYR A 56 1.87 -10.71 2.44
N THR A 57 0.55 -10.87 2.55
CA THR A 57 -0.05 -11.84 3.48
C THR A 57 -0.78 -12.96 2.77
N HIS A 58 -1.78 -12.65 1.95
CA HIS A 58 -2.59 -13.65 1.25
C HIS A 58 -3.38 -13.04 0.09
N ASP A 59 -3.89 -13.92 -0.76
CA ASP A 59 -4.84 -13.58 -1.81
C ASP A 59 -6.27 -13.67 -1.28
N ARG A 60 -7.11 -12.70 -1.67
CA ARG A 60 -8.55 -12.76 -1.40
C ARG A 60 -9.32 -12.64 -2.70
N ARG A 61 -10.04 -13.71 -3.05
CA ARG A 61 -11.00 -13.72 -4.17
C ARG A 61 -12.32 -13.06 -3.74
N LYS A 62 -12.87 -12.20 -4.59
CA LYS A 62 -14.21 -11.64 -4.43
C LYS A 62 -14.78 -11.30 -5.82
N ASN A 63 -15.97 -11.81 -6.12
CA ASN A 63 -16.70 -11.51 -7.37
C ASN A 63 -15.86 -11.75 -8.64
N GLY A 64 -15.09 -12.84 -8.71
CA GLY A 64 -14.22 -13.17 -9.84
C GLY A 64 -12.87 -12.42 -9.87
N ASP A 65 -12.69 -11.38 -9.06
CA ASP A 65 -11.42 -10.66 -8.93
C ASP A 65 -10.57 -11.23 -7.77
N THR A 66 -9.26 -11.38 -8.00
CA THR A 66 -8.28 -11.67 -6.94
C THR A 66 -7.58 -10.40 -6.49
N LEU A 67 -7.62 -10.12 -5.18
CA LEU A 67 -6.87 -9.03 -4.56
C LEU A 67 -5.75 -9.58 -3.68
N LEU A 68 -4.53 -9.13 -3.94
CA LEU A 68 -3.38 -9.37 -3.06
C LEU A 68 -3.54 -8.50 -1.81
N ARG A 69 -3.32 -9.07 -0.62
CA ARG A 69 -3.35 -8.37 0.66
C ARG A 69 -1.95 -8.17 1.21
N PHE A 70 -1.74 -7.03 1.84
CA PHE A 70 -0.48 -6.62 2.42
C PHE A 70 -0.72 -6.01 3.79
N GLU A 71 0.24 -6.20 4.69
CA GLU A 71 0.25 -5.59 6.03
C GLU A 71 1.58 -4.90 6.29
N TYR A 72 1.52 -3.72 6.91
CA TYR A 72 2.65 -3.04 7.53
C TYR A 72 2.44 -3.14 9.03
N LYS A 73 3.40 -3.68 9.76
CA LYS A 73 3.35 -3.79 11.22
C LYS A 73 4.41 -2.89 11.81
N TYR A 74 3.99 -1.99 12.69
CA TYR A 74 4.88 -1.14 13.46
C TYR A 74 4.87 -1.65 14.90
N VAL A 75 6.06 -1.88 15.44
CA VAL A 75 6.29 -2.25 16.83
C VAL A 75 7.21 -1.16 17.37
N ASP A 76 6.75 -0.44 18.39
CA ASP A 76 7.53 0.57 19.11
C ASP A 76 8.78 -0.04 19.78
#